data_AF-A0A961G3J8-F1
#
_entry.id   AF-A0A961G3J8-F1
#
_cell.length_a   1.000
_cell.length_b   1.000
_cell.length_c   1.000
_cell.angle_alpha   90.00
_cell.angle_beta   90.00
_cell.angle_gamma   90.00
#
_symmetry.space_group_name_H-M   'P 1'
#
loop_
_entity.id
_entity.type
_entity.pdbx_description
1 polymer ?
#
loop_
_entity_poly.entity_id
_entity_poly.type
_entity_poly.pdbx_seq_one_letter_code
_entity_poly.pdbx_strand_id
1 'polypeptide(L)'
;MVRHPLFPVLPFVVISLVAGEFYPLSPYSMYSNPSSKPLVVCHVTDGEGGPLPIRWHTGISPGTLTKKYRYHLSALTDGEPDEADASQKEKAGREVLNWLRTLSMKRKNRELDAPIRLVETSIGIDAKGLQETLSPVATLP
;
A
#
# COMPACT_ATOMS: atom_id res chain seq x y z
N MET A 1 0.61 -7.53 48.34
CA MET A 1 0.59 -8.42 47.15
C MET A 1 1.32 -7.69 46.03
N VAL A 2 2.63 -7.89 45.90
CA VAL A 2 3.47 -7.15 44.96
C VAL A 2 3.37 -7.82 43.59
N ARG A 3 2.71 -7.16 42.62
CA ARG A 3 2.70 -7.61 41.23
C ARG A 3 4.08 -7.33 40.66
N HIS A 4 4.92 -8.38 40.55
CA HIS A 4 6.24 -8.24 39.93
C HIS A 4 6.03 -7.79 38.47
N PRO A 5 6.70 -6.72 37.99
CA PRO A 5 6.48 -6.16 36.66
C PRO A 5 6.86 -7.12 35.52
N LEU A 6 7.58 -8.19 35.83
CA LEU A 6 7.93 -9.29 34.90
C LEU A 6 6.79 -10.27 34.67
N PHE A 7 5.83 -10.37 35.59
CA PHE A 7 4.74 -11.36 35.52
C PHE A 7 3.72 -11.13 34.41
N PRO A 8 3.37 -9.89 33.98
CA PRO A 8 2.53 -9.68 32.80
C PRO A 8 3.31 -9.80 31.47
N VAL A 9 4.63 -9.63 31.49
CA VAL A 9 5.46 -9.62 30.28
C VAL A 9 5.72 -11.04 29.77
N LEU A 10 6.05 -11.96 30.67
CA LEU A 10 6.32 -13.35 30.34
C LEU A 10 5.17 -14.07 29.59
N PRO A 11 3.90 -13.99 30.03
CA PRO A 11 2.79 -14.54 29.28
C PRO A 11 2.57 -13.80 27.95
N PHE A 12 2.79 -12.48 27.86
CA PHE A 12 2.70 -11.75 26.60
C PHE A 12 3.73 -12.23 25.56
N VAL A 13 4.96 -12.47 26.00
CA VAL A 13 6.05 -12.99 25.15
C VAL A 13 5.75 -14.40 24.66
N VAL A 14 5.24 -15.28 25.53
CA VAL A 14 4.84 -16.65 25.13
C VAL A 14 3.63 -16.62 24.20
N ILE A 15 2.66 -15.75 24.45
CA ILE A 15 1.50 -15.54 23.56
C ILE A 15 1.95 -15.05 22.18
N SER A 16 2.90 -14.10 22.09
CA SER A 16 3.45 -13.64 20.82
C SER A 16 4.28 -14.71 20.08
N LEU A 17 5.02 -15.55 20.80
CA LEU A 17 5.80 -16.65 20.20
C LEU A 17 4.91 -17.78 19.67
N VAL A 18 3.75 -18.03 20.30
CA VAL A 18 2.75 -19.00 19.82
C VAL A 18 1.87 -18.42 18.70
N ALA A 19 1.61 -17.11 18.71
CA ALA A 19 0.70 -16.44 17.77
C ALA A 19 1.26 -16.25 16.35
N GLY A 20 2.57 -16.41 16.14
CA GLY A 20 3.20 -16.26 14.82
C GLY A 20 3.24 -14.81 14.32
N GLU A 21 3.57 -14.62 13.03
CA GLU A 21 3.93 -13.36 12.35
C GLU A 21 2.81 -12.30 12.22
N PHE A 22 1.93 -12.15 13.20
CA PHE A 22 0.83 -11.20 13.13
C PHE A 22 0.73 -10.36 14.41
N TYR A 23 1.57 -9.32 14.44
CA TYR A 23 1.62 -8.20 15.40
C TYR A 23 2.76 -8.28 16.44
N PRO A 24 3.52 -7.20 16.69
CA PRO A 24 3.42 -5.84 16.13
C PRO A 24 4.31 -5.54 14.91
N LEU A 25 4.96 -6.55 14.29
CA LEU A 25 6.09 -6.32 13.38
C LEU A 25 5.72 -6.09 11.89
N SER A 26 4.51 -6.44 11.46
CA SER A 26 4.05 -6.17 10.10
C SER A 26 3.22 -4.87 10.07
N PRO A 27 3.50 -3.92 9.16
CA PRO A 27 2.63 -2.77 8.92
C PRO A 27 1.25 -3.18 8.36
N TYR A 28 1.12 -4.44 7.96
CA TYR A 28 -0.09 -5.07 7.43
C TYR A 28 -0.73 -6.04 8.43
N SER A 29 -0.47 -5.90 9.73
CA SER A 29 -0.94 -6.83 10.78
C SER A 29 -2.46 -7.07 10.84
N MET A 30 -3.26 -6.23 10.18
CA MET A 30 -4.72 -6.43 10.03
C MET A 30 -5.11 -7.41 8.92
N TYR A 31 -4.17 -7.79 8.03
CA TYR A 31 -4.40 -8.70 6.91
C TYR A 31 -3.96 -10.13 7.24
N SER A 32 -4.22 -10.57 8.48
CA SER A 32 -3.91 -11.90 9.00
C SER A 32 -4.78 -13.03 8.46
N ASN A 33 -5.66 -12.73 7.50
CA ASN A 33 -6.48 -13.73 6.84
C ASN A 33 -5.89 -13.98 5.45
N PRO A 34 -5.33 -15.18 5.16
CA PRO A 34 -4.88 -15.54 3.83
C PRO A 34 -6.11 -15.67 2.92
N SER A 35 -6.54 -14.55 2.35
CA SER A 35 -7.35 -14.57 1.14
C SER A 35 -6.56 -15.31 0.07
N SER A 36 -7.21 -16.22 -0.65
CA SER A 36 -6.60 -16.92 -1.79
C SER A 36 -6.13 -15.95 -2.89
N LYS A 37 -6.65 -14.71 -2.89
CA LYS A 37 -6.19 -13.62 -3.73
C LYS A 37 -5.19 -12.74 -2.98
N PRO A 38 -4.05 -12.37 -3.61
CA PRO A 38 -3.10 -11.45 -3.01
C PRO A 38 -3.73 -10.07 -2.80
N LEU A 39 -3.39 -9.44 -1.68
CA LEU A 39 -3.81 -8.09 -1.36
C LEU A 39 -2.99 -7.10 -2.19
N VAL A 40 -3.68 -6.24 -2.92
CA VAL A 40 -3.06 -5.19 -3.74
C VAL A 40 -3.12 -3.87 -2.99
N VAL A 41 -1.97 -3.26 -2.73
CA VAL A 41 -1.82 -1.96 -2.08
C VAL A 41 -0.99 -1.04 -2.97
N CYS A 42 -1.46 0.18 -3.22
CA CYS A 42 -0.72 1.17 -3.97
C CYS A 42 -0.05 2.20 -3.04
N HIS A 43 1.18 2.56 -3.36
CA HIS A 43 1.90 3.67 -2.74
C HIS A 43 2.62 4.51 -3.80
N VAL A 44 3.07 5.70 -3.43
CA VAL A 44 3.76 6.62 -4.33
C VAL A 44 5.19 6.78 -3.87
N THR A 45 6.10 6.72 -4.84
CA THR A 45 7.53 6.96 -4.64
C THR A 45 7.99 8.14 -5.48
N ASP A 46 9.14 8.69 -5.12
CA ASP A 46 9.81 9.72 -5.91
C ASP A 46 10.52 9.11 -7.14
N GLY A 47 11.20 9.96 -7.92
CA GLY A 47 11.97 9.53 -9.09
C GLY A 47 13.16 8.60 -8.77
N GLU A 48 13.59 8.52 -7.52
CA GLU A 48 14.69 7.66 -7.04
C GLU A 48 14.17 6.37 -6.38
N GLY A 49 12.85 6.25 -6.18
CA GLY A 49 12.21 5.11 -5.52
C GLY A 49 12.01 5.27 -4.01
N GLY A 50 12.31 6.45 -3.45
CA GLY A 50 12.04 6.79 -2.06
C GLY A 50 10.54 6.97 -1.77
N PRO A 51 10.05 6.59 -0.57
CA PRO A 51 8.63 6.71 -0.23
C PRO A 51 8.21 8.18 -0.07
N LEU A 52 7.11 8.56 -0.74
CA LEU A 52 6.58 9.93 -0.67
C LEU A 52 5.40 10.01 0.32
N PRO A 53 5.39 10.97 1.28
CA PRO A 53 4.29 11.14 2.23
C PRO A 53 3.04 11.77 1.58
N ILE A 54 2.34 11.02 0.72
CA ILE A 54 1.21 11.50 -0.10
C ILE A 54 0.10 12.20 0.70
N ARG A 55 -0.14 11.77 1.94
CA ARG A 55 -1.18 12.33 2.79
C ARG A 55 -0.88 13.77 3.18
N TRP A 56 0.40 14.10 3.37
CA TRP A 56 0.83 15.47 3.65
C TRP A 56 0.57 16.37 2.43
N HIS A 57 0.98 15.90 1.25
CA HIS A 57 0.85 16.61 -0.03
C HIS A 57 -0.59 16.78 -0.50
N THR A 58 -1.41 15.73 -0.43
CA THR A 58 -2.73 15.68 -1.10
C THR A 58 -3.90 15.50 -0.14
N GLY A 59 -3.65 15.02 1.09
CA GLY A 59 -4.69 14.64 2.05
C GLY A 59 -5.28 13.26 1.82
N ILE A 60 -4.82 12.56 0.78
CA ILE A 60 -5.32 11.25 0.40
C ILE A 60 -4.58 10.17 1.18
N SER A 61 -5.32 9.18 1.69
CA SER A 61 -4.76 8.00 2.33
C SER A 61 -4.31 6.96 1.30
N PRO A 62 -3.33 6.08 1.61
CA PRO A 62 -2.94 4.97 0.73
C PRO A 62 -4.11 4.05 0.36
N GLY A 63 -5.07 3.84 1.28
CA GLY A 63 -6.28 3.08 0.98
C GLY A 63 -7.18 3.75 -0.04
N THR A 64 -7.35 5.08 0.04
CA THR A 64 -8.10 5.86 -0.96
C THR A 64 -7.38 5.86 -2.30
N LEU A 65 -6.05 5.95 -2.30
CA LEU A 65 -5.22 5.85 -3.50
C LEU A 65 -5.46 4.51 -4.22
N THR A 66 -5.33 3.40 -3.48
CA THR A 66 -5.55 2.04 -4.00
C THR A 66 -6.96 1.88 -4.58
N LYS A 67 -7.99 2.39 -3.88
CA LYS A 67 -9.38 2.38 -4.37
C LYS A 67 -9.54 3.16 -5.66
N LYS A 68 -8.92 4.34 -5.76
CA LYS A 68 -8.99 5.18 -6.95
C LYS A 68 -8.30 4.51 -8.13
N TYR A 69 -7.14 3.90 -7.92
CA TYR A 69 -6.46 3.11 -8.93
C TYR A 69 -7.30 1.94 -9.44
N ARG A 70 -7.87 1.13 -8.53
CA ARG A 70 -8.77 0.03 -8.92
C ARG A 70 -10.02 0.50 -9.66
N TYR A 71 -10.55 1.68 -9.32
CA TYR A 71 -11.66 2.29 -10.06
C TYR A 71 -11.28 2.61 -11.51
N HIS A 72 -10.11 3.21 -11.75
CA HIS A 72 -9.62 3.51 -13.10
C HIS A 72 -9.31 2.23 -13.88
N LEU A 73 -8.70 1.23 -13.23
CA LEU A 73 -8.50 -0.09 -13.84
C LEU A 73 -9.82 -0.74 -14.25
N SER A 74 -10.78 -0.81 -13.34
CA SER A 74 -12.10 -1.40 -13.60
C SER A 74 -12.84 -0.74 -14.75
N ALA A 75 -12.63 0.57 -14.99
CA ALA A 75 -13.20 1.28 -16.11
C ALA A 75 -12.51 0.97 -17.46
N LEU A 76 -11.26 0.49 -17.43
CA LEU A 76 -10.50 0.08 -18.62
C LEU A 76 -10.65 -1.41 -18.95
N THR A 77 -11.10 -2.21 -17.99
CA THR A 77 -11.23 -3.68 -18.08
C THR A 77 -12.69 -4.16 -17.98
N ASP A 78 -13.66 -3.30 -18.29
CA ASP A 78 -15.10 -3.63 -18.24
C ASP A 78 -15.58 -4.29 -16.93
N GLY A 79 -14.97 -3.92 -15.79
CA GLY A 79 -15.32 -4.47 -14.48
C GLY A 79 -14.32 -5.48 -13.90
N GLU A 80 -13.32 -5.94 -14.68
CA GLU A 80 -12.39 -7.00 -14.27
C GLU A 80 -10.94 -6.52 -14.09
N PRO A 81 -10.63 -5.76 -13.02
CA PRO A 81 -9.33 -5.12 -12.85
C PRO A 81 -8.18 -6.12 -12.65
N ASP A 82 -8.48 -7.36 -12.26
CA ASP A 82 -7.48 -8.42 -12.06
C ASP A 82 -6.92 -8.93 -13.42
N GLU A 83 -7.65 -8.72 -14.54
CA GLU A 83 -7.26 -9.12 -15.90
C GLU A 83 -6.54 -8.01 -16.68
N ALA A 84 -6.25 -6.88 -16.03
CA ALA A 84 -5.65 -5.72 -16.69
C ALA A 84 -4.28 -6.02 -17.29
N ASP A 85 -4.10 -5.68 -18.57
CA ASP A 85 -2.80 -5.71 -19.23
C ASP A 85 -1.87 -4.61 -18.71
N ALA A 86 -0.58 -4.68 -19.06
CA ALA A 86 0.41 -3.70 -18.62
C ALA A 86 0.11 -2.27 -19.10
N SER A 87 -0.52 -2.13 -20.26
CA SER A 87 -0.87 -0.83 -20.86
C SER A 87 -2.03 -0.15 -20.10
N GLN A 88 -3.06 -0.92 -19.75
CA GLN A 88 -4.21 -0.50 -18.95
C GLN A 88 -3.75 -0.14 -17.54
N LYS A 89 -2.86 -0.94 -16.94
CA LYS A 89 -2.25 -0.63 -15.63
C LYS A 89 -1.49 0.68 -15.66
N GLU A 90 -0.66 0.90 -16.67
CA GLU A 90 0.09 2.15 -16.83
C GLU A 90 -0.86 3.35 -17.01
N LYS A 91 -1.87 3.22 -17.87
CA LYS A 91 -2.86 4.27 -18.12
C LYS A 91 -3.63 4.66 -16.85
N ALA A 92 -4.17 3.68 -16.13
CA ALA A 92 -4.83 3.90 -14.85
C ALA A 92 -3.87 4.56 -13.83
N GLY A 93 -2.61 4.12 -13.80
CA GLY A 93 -1.59 4.69 -12.93
C GLY A 93 -1.31 6.16 -13.24
N ARG A 94 -1.17 6.52 -14.51
CA ARG A 94 -0.98 7.90 -14.97
C ARG A 94 -2.16 8.79 -14.61
N GLU A 95 -3.39 8.32 -14.79
CA GLU A 95 -4.60 9.07 -14.41
C GLU A 95 -4.63 9.37 -12.90
N VAL A 96 -4.24 8.40 -12.08
CA VAL A 96 -4.14 8.57 -10.62
C VAL A 96 -3.04 9.57 -10.25
N LEU A 97 -1.85 9.48 -10.86
CA LEU A 97 -0.75 10.42 -10.58
C LEU A 97 -1.12 11.86 -10.97
N ASN A 98 -1.79 12.05 -12.12
CA ASN A 98 -2.31 13.36 -12.54
C ASN A 98 -3.35 13.91 -11.57
N TRP A 99 -4.25 13.05 -11.08
CA TRP A 99 -5.22 13.43 -10.06
C TRP A 99 -4.54 13.85 -8.75
N LEU A 100 -3.51 13.13 -8.30
CA LEU A 100 -2.73 13.50 -7.11
C LEU A 100 -2.02 14.84 -7.28
N ARG A 101 -1.39 15.09 -8.43
CA ARG A 101 -0.73 16.38 -8.72
C ARG A 101 -1.75 17.53 -8.72
N THR A 102 -2.94 17.29 -9.26
CA THR A 102 -4.05 18.27 -9.21
C THR A 102 -4.49 18.56 -7.78
N LEU A 103 -4.50 17.55 -6.91
CA LEU A 103 -4.82 17.73 -5.49
C LEU A 103 -3.72 18.44 -4.71
N SER A 104 -2.44 18.17 -5.01
CA SER A 104 -1.32 18.84 -4.34
C SER A 104 -1.27 20.33 -4.67
N MET A 105 -1.57 20.72 -5.91
CA MET A 105 -1.65 22.14 -6.31
C MET A 105 -2.70 22.95 -5.54
N LYS A 106 -3.74 22.28 -5.02
CA LYS A 106 -4.76 22.95 -4.17
C LYS A 106 -4.25 23.25 -2.75
N ARG A 107 -3.07 22.73 -2.37
CA ARG A 107 -2.47 22.87 -1.05
C ARG A 107 -1.18 23.69 -1.13
N LYS A 108 -1.26 24.91 -0.62
CA LYS A 108 -0.12 25.85 -0.58
C LYS A 108 1.12 25.21 0.06
N ASN A 109 2.28 25.32 -0.60
CA ASN A 109 3.59 24.82 -0.18
C ASN A 109 3.68 23.29 -0.01
N ARG A 110 2.81 22.51 -0.67
CA ARG A 110 2.83 21.04 -0.58
C ARG A 110 2.71 20.37 -1.95
N GLU A 111 3.21 21.06 -2.95
CA GLU A 111 3.15 20.64 -4.34
C GLU A 111 4.02 19.39 -4.57
N LEU A 112 3.61 18.57 -5.53
CA LEU A 112 4.32 17.36 -5.96
C LEU A 112 5.05 17.69 -7.26
N ASP A 113 6.14 18.46 -7.12
CA ASP A 113 6.91 19.01 -8.25
C ASP A 113 8.00 18.05 -8.75
N ALA A 114 8.39 17.09 -7.92
CA ALA A 114 9.33 16.04 -8.32
C ALA A 114 8.62 15.00 -9.22
N PRO A 115 9.40 14.23 -10.01
CA PRO A 115 8.89 13.04 -10.67
C PRO A 115 8.31 12.08 -9.64
N ILE A 116 7.10 11.59 -9.90
CA ILE A 116 6.38 10.68 -9.00
C ILE A 116 6.09 9.37 -9.70
N ARG A 117 6.17 8.27 -8.96
CA ARG A 117 5.91 6.92 -9.44
C ARG A 117 4.81 6.29 -8.62
N LEU A 118 3.89 5.59 -9.28
CA LEU A 118 2.93 4.73 -8.62
C LEU A 118 3.51 3.31 -8.56
N VAL A 119 3.58 2.75 -7.36
CA VAL A 119 4.05 1.38 -7.12
C VAL A 119 2.91 0.56 -6.55
N GLU A 120 2.68 -0.59 -7.16
CA GLU A 120 1.77 -1.62 -6.69
C GLU A 120 2.55 -2.64 -5.86
N THR A 121 2.09 -2.87 -4.64
CA THR A 121 2.56 -3.93 -3.75
C THR A 121 1.51 -5.02 -3.72
N SER A 122 1.85 -6.19 -4.24
CA SER A 122 1.05 -7.41 -4.12
C SER A 122 1.54 -8.21 -2.93
N ILE A 123 0.65 -8.46 -1.95
CA ILE A 123 0.95 -9.12 -0.70
C ILE A 123 0.19 -10.45 -0.68
N GLY A 124 0.91 -11.56 -0.75
CA GLY A 124 0.38 -12.92 -0.66
C GLY A 124 0.89 -13.64 0.59
N ILE A 125 0.17 -14.67 1.03
CA ILE A 125 0.66 -15.62 2.03
C ILE A 125 0.74 -16.98 1.33
N ASP A 126 1.94 -17.54 1.24
CA ASP A 126 2.17 -18.89 0.70
C ASP A 126 2.61 -19.86 1.81
N ALA A 127 2.86 -21.12 1.46
CA ALA A 127 3.33 -22.14 2.41
C ALA A 127 4.71 -21.81 3.04
N LYS A 128 5.40 -20.77 2.55
CA LYS A 128 6.72 -20.29 3.02
C LYS A 128 6.63 -18.97 3.79
N GLY A 129 5.46 -18.34 3.89
CA GLY A 129 5.24 -17.11 4.67
C GLY A 129 4.66 -15.95 3.85
N LEU A 130 4.87 -14.72 4.34
CA LEU A 130 4.46 -13.48 3.67
C LEU A 130 5.34 -13.21 2.44
N GLN A 131 4.72 -13.05 1.27
CA GLN A 131 5.39 -12.67 0.03
C GLN A 131 4.95 -11.26 -0.37
N GLU A 132 5.90 -10.34 -0.54
CA GLU A 132 5.66 -8.99 -1.01
C GLU A 132 6.32 -8.79 -2.38
N THR A 133 5.52 -8.51 -3.42
CA THR A 133 6.02 -8.19 -4.76
C THR A 133 5.76 -6.72 -5.06
N LEU A 134 6.82 -5.98 -5.39
CA LEU A 134 6.76 -4.56 -5.75
C LEU A 134 6.86 -4.41 -7.27
N SER A 135 5.83 -3.80 -7.86
CA SER A 135 5.75 -3.57 -9.30
C SER A 135 5.54 -2.07 -9.58
N PRO A 136 6.49 -1.37 -10.22
CA PRO A 136 6.25 -0.01 -10.67
C PRO A 136 5.20 -0.02 -11.78
N VAL A 137 4.14 0.76 -11.60
CA VAL A 137 2.97 0.79 -12.51
C VAL A 137 3.08 1.91 -13.52
N ALA A 138 3.41 3.12 -13.05
CA ALA A 138 3.45 4.31 -13.87
C ALA A 138 4.42 5.33 -13.29
N THR A 139 5.03 6.12 -14.17
CA THR A 139 5.85 7.28 -13.80
C THR A 139 5.27 8.52 -14.44
N LEU A 140 5.14 9.59 -13.65
CA LEU A 140 4.82 10.92 -14.12
C LEU A 140 6.06 11.81 -13.95
N PRO A 141 6.60 12.40 -15.04
CA PRO A 141 7.72 13.33 -14.95
C PRO A 141 7.35 14.59 -14.17
#